data_AF-A0A966Y5P2-F1
#
_entry.id   AF-A0A966Y5P2-F1
#
_cell.length_a   1.000
_cell.length_b   1.000
_cell.length_c   1.000
_cell.angle_alpha   90.00
_cell.angle_beta   90.00
_cell.angle_gamma   90.00
#
_symmetry.space_group_name_H-M   'P 1'
#
loop_
_entity.id
_entity.type
_entity.pdbx_description
1 polymer ?
#
loop_
_entity_poly.entity_id
_entity_poly.type
_entity_poly.pdbx_seq_one_letter_code
_entity_poly.pdbx_strand_id
1 'polypeptide(L)' 'ETICSYGANFLGKGTFVGVNNNTDFLSSVQEGEINCIAEPIKIGRSYQLWECKMFHDEKLCAVSKVRLSKIK' A
#
# COMPACT_ATOMS: atom_id res chain seq x y z
N GLU A 1 0.63 1.30 -4.40
CA GLU A 1 1.60 0.18 -4.52
C GLU A 1 2.95 0.45 -3.84
N THR A 2 3.66 1.54 -4.17
CA THR A 2 5.06 1.78 -3.76
C THR A 2 5.32 1.62 -2.27
N ILE A 3 4.60 2.33 -1.41
CA ILE A 3 4.81 2.30 0.04
C ILE A 3 4.41 0.95 0.67
N CYS A 4 3.39 0.27 0.13
CA CYS A 4 3.03 -1.09 0.54
C CYS A 4 4.14 -2.09 0.19
N SER A 5 4.74 -1.96 -1.00
CA SER A 5 5.83 -2.83 -1.45
C SER A 5 7.11 -2.59 -0.66
N TYR A 6 7.41 -1.32 -0.34
CA TYR A 6 8.49 -0.97 0.58
C TYR A 6 8.27 -1.62 1.94
N GLY A 7 7.09 -1.43 2.56
CA GLY A 7 6.75 -2.02 3.86
C GLY A 7 6.87 -3.54 3.86
N ALA A 8 6.34 -4.21 2.83
CA ALA A 8 6.38 -5.67 2.72
C ALA A 8 7.81 -6.26 2.67
N ASN A 9 8.73 -5.57 1.99
CA ASN A 9 10.13 -5.99 1.87
C ASN A 9 10.99 -5.52 3.06
N PHE A 10 10.67 -4.38 3.67
CA PHE A 10 11.35 -3.86 4.87
C PHE A 10 11.29 -4.84 6.05
N LEU A 11 10.22 -5.64 6.14
CA LEU A 11 10.08 -6.68 7.17
C LEU A 11 11.11 -7.83 7.08
N GLY A 12 11.90 -7.93 5.99
CA GLY A 12 12.94 -8.94 5.86
C GLY A 12 12.45 -10.39 5.77
N LYS A 13 11.15 -10.62 5.48
CA LYS A 13 10.55 -11.97 5.42
C LYS A 13 10.70 -12.67 4.05
N GLY A 14 11.48 -12.09 3.15
CA GLY A 14 11.67 -12.51 1.76
C GLY A 14 11.45 -11.36 0.79
N THR A 15 11.54 -11.66 -0.50
CA THR A 15 11.26 -10.70 -1.56
C THR A 15 9.79 -10.77 -1.95
N PHE A 16 9.08 -9.66 -1.84
CA PHE A 16 7.65 -9.55 -2.13
C PHE A 16 7.41 -8.62 -3.31
N VAL A 17 6.56 -9.04 -4.24
CA VAL A 17 6.15 -8.25 -5.43
C VAL A 17 4.65 -8.08 -5.47
N GLY A 18 4.17 -6.94 -5.95
CA GLY A 18 2.75 -6.67 -6.14
C GLY A 18 2.14 -7.62 -7.16
N VAL A 19 1.01 -8.25 -6.80
CA VAL A 19 0.23 -9.12 -7.71
C VAL A 19 -1.20 -8.64 -7.91
N ASN A 20 -1.70 -7.78 -7.00
CA ASN A 20 -2.98 -7.13 -7.15
C ASN A 20 -2.97 -5.80 -6.38
N ASN A 21 -3.53 -4.77 -6.99
CA ASN A 21 -3.67 -3.44 -6.43
C ASN A 21 -5.08 -2.94 -6.77
N ASN A 22 -5.91 -2.75 -5.75
CA ASN A 22 -7.21 -2.11 -5.88
C ASN A 22 -7.16 -0.74 -5.20
N THR A 23 -7.57 0.32 -5.90
CA THR A 23 -7.57 1.68 -5.34
C THR A 23 -8.93 2.32 -5.52
N ASP A 24 -9.48 2.79 -4.41
CA ASP A 24 -10.72 3.55 -4.35
C ASP A 24 -10.36 5.04 -4.20
N PHE A 25 -10.76 5.84 -5.19
CA PHE A 25 -10.56 7.30 -5.18
C PHE A 25 -11.79 7.97 -4.57
N LEU A 26 -11.58 8.74 -3.49
CA LEU A 26 -12.65 9.36 -2.70
C LEU A 26 -12.82 10.84 -3.01
N SER A 27 -11.72 11.54 -3.33
CA SER A 27 -11.74 12.95 -3.73
C SER A 27 -10.63 13.26 -4.72
N SER A 28 -10.82 14.29 -5.54
CA SER A 28 -9.80 14.79 -6.46
C SER A 28 -8.78 15.66 -5.74
N VAL A 29 -7.53 15.58 -6.21
CA VAL A 29 -6.41 16.44 -5.79
C VAL A 29 -5.79 16.99 -7.07
N GLN A 30 -5.63 18.31 -7.17
CA GLN A 30 -5.13 18.96 -8.40
C GLN A 30 -3.64 19.31 -8.31
N GLU A 31 -3.14 19.63 -7.12
CA GLU A 31 -1.76 20.03 -6.88
C GLU A 31 -1.37 19.76 -5.41
N GLY A 32 -0.11 20.00 -5.08
CA GLY A 32 0.42 19.83 -3.73
C GLY A 32 0.90 18.40 -3.42
N GLU A 33 0.93 18.07 -2.13
CA GLU A 33 1.50 16.82 -1.64
C GLU A 33 0.42 15.83 -1.18
N ILE A 34 0.70 14.54 -1.33
CA ILE A 34 -0.13 13.44 -0.83
C ILE A 34 0.67 12.66 0.22
N ASN A 35 0.18 12.68 1.45
CA ASN A 35 0.72 11.90 2.55
C ASN A 35 0.17 10.47 2.50
N CYS A 36 1.06 9.49 2.37
CA CYS A 36 0.68 8.08 2.29
C CYS A 36 1.07 7.34 3.58
N ILE A 37 0.14 6.62 4.17
CA ILE A 37 0.40 5.73 5.32
C ILE A 37 0.03 4.31 4.91
N ALA A 38 1.01 3.41 4.91
CA ALA A 38 0.80 2.01 4.61
C ALA A 38 0.89 1.14 5.86
N GLU A 39 -0.16 0.36 6.12
CA GLU A 39 -0.24 -0.53 7.26
C GLU A 39 -0.50 -1.97 6.80
N PRO A 40 0.10 -2.97 7.46
CA PRO A 40 -0.13 -4.35 7.12
C PRO A 40 -1.51 -4.80 7.63
N ILE A 41 -2.38 -5.28 6.73
CA ILE A 41 -3.61 -5.97 7.11
C ILE A 41 -3.29 -7.41 7.52
N LYS A 42 -2.42 -8.08 6.76
CA LYS A 42 -2.02 -9.46 7.01
C LYS A 42 -0.62 -9.74 6.53
N ILE A 43 0.23 -10.30 7.40
CA ILE A 43 1.58 -10.75 7.08
C ILE A 43 1.63 -12.29 7.09
N GLY A 44 1.50 -12.89 5.91
CA GLY A 44 1.65 -14.33 5.71
C GLY A 44 3.04 -14.72 5.19
N ARG A 45 3.28 -16.05 5.12
CA ARG A 45 4.53 -16.61 4.59
C ARG A 45 4.65 -16.41 3.07
N SER A 46 3.59 -16.73 2.33
CA SER A 46 3.58 -16.64 0.86
C SER A 46 2.94 -15.37 0.33
N TYR A 47 2.05 -14.75 1.12
CA TYR A 47 1.32 -13.56 0.73
C TYR A 47 1.27 -12.55 1.86
N GLN A 48 1.34 -11.27 1.50
CA GLN A 48 1.03 -10.16 2.39
C GLN A 48 -0.11 -9.33 1.80
N LEU A 49 -0.90 -8.70 2.67
CA LEU A 49 -1.95 -7.77 2.32
C LEU A 49 -1.72 -6.47 3.09
N TRP A 50 -1.64 -5.36 2.38
CA TRP A 50 -1.37 -4.04 2.92
C TRP A 50 -2.45 -3.07 2.47
N GLU A 51 -2.79 -2.11 3.34
CA GLU A 51 -3.63 -0.97 3.00
C GLU A 51 -2.78 0.30 3.05
N CYS A 52 -2.94 1.15 2.05
CA CYS A 52 -2.36 2.48 2.00
C CYS A 52 -3.50 3.50 2.02
N LYS A 53 -3.52 4.37 3.02
CA LYS A 53 -4.39 5.54 3.08
C LYS A 53 -3.62 6.75 2.58
N MET A 54 -4.25 7.52 1.69
CA MET A 54 -3.67 8.71 1.06
C MET A 54 -4.43 9.94 1.52
N PHE A 55 -3.70 10.94 2.01
CA PHE A 55 -4.27 12.16 2.57
C PHE A 55 -3.71 13.38 1.84
N HIS A 56 -4.58 14.33 1.52
CA HIS A 56 -4.23 15.66 1.04
C HIS A 56 -4.88 16.68 1.97
N ASP A 57 -4.09 17.60 2.53
CA ASP A 57 -4.53 18.54 3.57
C ASP A 57 -5.36 17.87 4.67
N GLU A 58 -4.82 16.78 5.23
CA GLU A 58 -5.44 15.95 6.28
C GLU A 58 -6.75 15.24 5.88
N LYS A 59 -7.23 15.42 4.64
CA LYS A 59 -8.42 14.75 4.12
C LYS A 59 -8.04 13.47 3.37
N LEU A 60 -8.71 12.38 3.71
CA LEU A 60 -8.55 11.11 3.00
C LEU A 60 -9.03 11.24 1.55
N CYS A 61 -8.13 11.10 0.59
CA CYS A 61 -8.44 11.26 -0.84
C CYS A 61 -8.43 9.93 -1.61
N ALA A 62 -7.72 8.91 -1.12
CA ALA A 62 -7.76 7.57 -1.69
C ALA A 62 -7.39 6.50 -0.66
N VAL A 63 -7.88 5.29 -0.90
CA VAL A 63 -7.48 4.08 -0.17
C VAL A 63 -7.07 3.01 -1.17
N SER A 64 -5.88 2.44 -1.00
CA SER A 64 -5.34 1.40 -1.87
C SER A 64 -5.08 0.14 -1.07
N LYS A 65 -5.54 -1.00 -1.56
CA LYS A 65 -5.28 -2.32 -0.99
C LYS A 65 -4.39 -3.11 -1.94
N VAL A 66 -3.22 -3.49 -1.45
CA VAL A 66 -2.17 -4.14 -2.26
C VAL A 66 -1.90 -5.54 -1.72
N ARG A 67 -2.08 -6.55 -2.58
CA ARG A 67 -1.65 -7.92 -2.33
C ARG A 67 -0.27 -8.12 -2.91
N LEU A 68 0.64 -8.63 -2.09
CA LEU A 68 1.98 -9.01 -2.50
C LEU A 68 2.19 -10.51 -2.37
N SER A 69 2.88 -11.09 -3.34
CA SER A 69 3.31 -12.48 -3.33
C SER A 69 4.81 -12.55 -3.09
N LYS A 70 5.23 -13.52 -2.28
CA LYS A 70 6.64 -13.83 -2.12
C LYS A 70 7.16 -14.47 -3.41
N ILE A 71 8.24 -13.93 -3.97
CA ILE A 71 8.99 -14.59 -5.03
C ILE A 71 10.24 -15.21 -4.41
N LYS A 72 10.43 -16.52 -4.64
CA LYS A 72 11.42 -17.40 -3.99
C LYS A 72 11.06 -17.76 -2.55
#